data_AF-A0A434TQH2-F1
#
_entry.id   AF-A0A434TQH2-F1
#
_cell.length_a   1.000
_cell.length_b   1.000
_cell.length_c   1.000
_cell.angle_alpha   90.00
_cell.angle_beta   90.00
_cell.angle_gamma   90.00
#
_symmetry.space_group_name_H-M   'P 1'
#
loop_
_entity.id
_entity.type
_entity.pdbx_description
1 polymer ?
#
loop_
_entity_poly.entity_id
_entity_poly.type
_entity_poly.pdbx_seq_one_letter_code
_entity_poly.pdbx_strand_id
1 'polypeptide(L)'
;EPDLDLAELLRRSRRWLREGKADADEQKRVRKLAETIQRVQRVGSWAFANQTITQEEIAEHLKRIRNDYCKGNLRDSINRFIPQPAGPRCAHIRVPEPLALHAYDGSVEEALAVLRSRMQEAVSRIVTELEAAGGFISYPNPFYHR
;
A
#
# COMPACT_ATOMS: atom_id res chain seq x y z
N GLU A 1 23.73 17.50 2.47
CA GLU A 1 24.43 16.20 2.43
C GLU A 1 24.21 15.59 1.06
N PRO A 2 25.17 14.91 0.43
CA PRO A 2 24.93 14.27 -0.85
C PRO A 2 23.88 13.18 -0.60
N ASP A 3 22.70 13.37 -1.18
CA ASP A 3 21.62 12.40 -1.15
C ASP A 3 22.18 11.10 -1.70
N LEU A 4 22.41 10.14 -0.79
CA LEU A 4 23.01 8.86 -1.12
C LEU A 4 22.05 8.17 -2.09
N ASP A 5 22.41 8.12 -3.38
CA ASP A 5 21.61 7.41 -4.37
C ASP A 5 21.58 5.92 -4.01
N LEU A 6 20.54 5.55 -3.26
CA LEU A 6 20.34 4.23 -2.71
C LEU A 6 20.12 3.20 -3.83
N ALA A 7 19.61 3.63 -4.98
CA ALA A 7 19.49 2.76 -6.15
C ALA A 7 20.87 2.44 -6.73
N GLU A 8 21.75 3.43 -6.83
CA GLU A 8 23.13 3.23 -7.27
C GLU A 8 23.93 2.37 -6.28
N LEU A 9 23.77 2.60 -4.97
CA LEU A 9 24.39 1.79 -3.93
C LEU A 9 23.99 0.31 -4.07
N LEU A 10 22.68 0.04 -4.17
CA LEU A 10 22.17 -1.33 -4.37
C LEU A 10 22.68 -1.95 -5.68
N ARG A 11 22.77 -1.17 -6.75
CA ARG A 11 23.31 -1.64 -8.04
C ARG A 11 24.77 -2.08 -7.90
N ARG A 12 25.59 -1.28 -7.21
CA ARG A 12 27.01 -1.59 -6.94
C ARG A 12 27.15 -2.80 -6.03
N SER A 13 26.40 -2.87 -4.94
CA SER A 13 26.42 -4.02 -4.02
C SER A 13 26.06 -5.33 -4.73
N ARG A 14 25.03 -5.34 -5.59
CA ARG A 14 24.65 -6.52 -6.38
C ARG A 14 25.72 -6.92 -7.39
N ARG A 15 26.38 -5.94 -8.05
CA ARG A 15 27.48 -6.22 -8.97
C ARG A 15 28.65 -6.87 -8.22
N TRP A 16 29.06 -6.27 -7.12
CA TRP A 16 30.14 -6.79 -6.28
C TRP A 16 29.86 -8.20 -5.76
N LEU A 17 28.62 -8.48 -5.33
CA LEU A 17 28.19 -9.83 -4.91
C LEU A 17 28.27 -10.89 -6.02
N ARG A 18 28.14 -10.49 -7.30
CA ARG A 18 28.27 -11.42 -8.44
C ARG A 18 29.73 -11.68 -8.81
N GLU A 19 30.61 -10.73 -8.55
CA GLU A 19 32.03 -10.87 -8.86
C GLU A 19 32.72 -11.88 -7.92
N GLY A 20 32.18 -12.11 -6.72
CA GLY A 20 32.54 -13.24 -5.86
C GLY A 20 33.99 -13.24 -5.33
N LYS A 21 34.68 -12.09 -5.41
CA LYS A 21 36.12 -11.97 -5.08
C LYS A 21 36.42 -11.76 -3.59
N ALA A 22 35.41 -11.60 -2.75
CA ALA A 22 35.54 -11.29 -1.33
C ALA A 22 35.29 -12.51 -0.45
N ASP A 23 35.64 -12.39 0.84
CA ASP A 23 35.37 -13.41 1.85
C ASP A 23 33.87 -13.76 1.96
N ALA A 24 33.57 -15.03 2.28
CA ALA A 24 32.21 -15.55 2.31
C ALA A 24 31.32 -14.86 3.36
N ASP A 25 31.87 -14.51 4.52
CA ASP A 25 31.12 -13.83 5.58
C ASP A 25 30.84 -12.38 5.21
N GLU A 26 31.79 -11.71 4.55
CA GLU A 26 31.58 -10.37 4.03
C GLU A 26 30.48 -10.35 2.96
N GLN A 27 30.51 -11.29 2.02
CA GLN A 27 29.45 -11.45 1.02
C GLN A 27 28.08 -11.68 1.66
N LYS A 28 28.01 -12.51 2.71
CA LYS A 28 26.77 -12.76 3.45
C LYS A 28 26.24 -11.50 4.14
N ARG A 29 27.10 -10.70 4.76
CA ARG A 29 26.73 -9.41 5.38
C ARG A 29 26.20 -8.42 4.35
N VAL A 30 26.92 -8.22 3.24
CA VAL A 30 26.53 -7.29 2.18
C VAL A 30 25.20 -7.72 1.53
N ARG A 31 25.02 -9.02 1.27
CA ARG A 31 23.76 -9.57 0.76
C ARG A 31 22.60 -9.28 1.70
N LYS A 32 22.76 -9.59 2.98
CA LYS A 32 21.72 -9.34 4.00
C LYS A 32 21.35 -7.85 4.07
N LEU A 33 22.35 -6.97 4.05
CA LEU A 33 22.11 -5.52 4.11
C LEU A 33 21.39 -5.02 2.85
N ALA A 34 21.84 -5.41 1.66
CA ALA A 34 21.20 -5.02 0.40
C ALA A 34 19.75 -5.51 0.31
N GLU A 35 19.47 -6.74 0.77
CA GLU A 35 18.10 -7.27 0.86
C GLU A 35 17.24 -6.49 1.88
N THR A 36 17.79 -6.11 3.02
CA THR A 36 17.08 -5.31 4.03
C THR A 36 16.74 -3.92 3.50
N ILE A 37 17.70 -3.23 2.87
CA ILE A 37 17.48 -1.92 2.26
C ILE A 37 16.36 -2.01 1.20
N GLN A 38 16.42 -3.02 0.33
CA GLN A 38 15.40 -3.20 -0.70
C GLN A 38 14.00 -3.45 -0.12
N ARG A 39 13.89 -4.18 1.00
CA ARG A 39 12.63 -4.39 1.72
C ARG A 39 12.08 -3.07 2.26
N VAL A 40 12.92 -2.27 2.92
CA VAL A 40 12.53 -0.95 3.47
C VAL A 40 12.08 0.00 2.36
N GLN A 41 12.82 0.06 1.24
CA GLN A 41 12.43 0.89 0.09
C GLN A 41 11.07 0.49 -0.48
N ARG A 42 10.74 -0.81 -0.46
CA ARG A 42 9.48 -1.29 -1.04
C ARG A 42 8.26 -0.88 -0.23
N VAL A 43 8.34 -0.90 1.09
CA VAL A 43 7.24 -0.40 1.94
C VAL A 43 7.15 1.12 1.86
N GLY A 44 8.29 1.83 1.80
CA GLY A 44 8.37 3.28 1.66
C GLY A 44 8.31 4.01 3.00
N SER A 45 8.74 5.28 3.04
CA SER A 45 8.87 6.08 4.28
C SER A 45 7.55 6.27 5.02
N TRP A 46 6.44 6.37 4.30
CA TRP A 46 5.10 6.49 4.90
C TRP A 46 4.74 5.33 5.83
N ALA A 47 5.28 4.12 5.61
CA ALA A 47 5.04 2.97 6.47
C ALA A 47 5.50 3.22 7.92
N PHE A 48 6.46 4.13 8.11
CA PHE A 48 7.06 4.44 9.41
C PHE A 48 6.49 5.73 10.02
N ALA A 49 5.60 6.44 9.33
CA ALA A 49 5.20 7.80 9.71
C ALA A 49 4.26 7.86 10.92
N ASN A 50 3.35 6.89 11.03
CA ASN A 50 2.23 6.94 11.98
C ASN A 50 2.30 5.81 13.03
N GLN A 51 1.86 6.10 14.25
CA GLN A 51 1.79 5.12 15.36
C GLN A 51 0.79 3.98 15.12
N THR A 52 -0.25 4.26 14.34
CA THR A 52 -1.32 3.31 14.01
C THR A 52 -1.48 3.22 12.50
N ILE A 53 -2.07 2.11 12.05
CA ILE A 53 -2.39 1.83 10.65
C ILE A 53 -3.81 1.29 10.48
N THR A 54 -4.40 1.54 9.32
CA THR A 54 -5.71 1.01 8.92
C THR A 54 -5.59 -0.39 8.30
N GLN A 55 -6.73 -1.06 8.10
CA GLN A 55 -6.76 -2.34 7.38
C GLN A 55 -6.25 -2.23 5.94
N GLU A 56 -6.55 -1.12 5.27
CA GLU A 56 -6.10 -0.82 3.90
C GLU A 56 -4.58 -0.66 3.84
N GLU A 57 -4.00 0.03 4.82
CA GLU A 57 -2.54 0.19 4.94
C GLU A 57 -1.87 -1.15 5.22
N ILE A 58 -2.43 -2.00 6.09
CA ILE A 58 -1.97 -3.38 6.28
C ILE A 58 -1.99 -4.14 4.94
N ALA A 59 -3.09 -4.08 4.20
CA ALA A 59 -3.22 -4.75 2.92
C ALA A 59 -2.19 -4.25 1.90
N GLU A 60 -1.90 -2.94 1.88
CA GLU A 60 -0.90 -2.34 1.02
C GLU A 60 0.53 -2.74 1.42
N HIS A 61 0.85 -2.77 2.71
CA HIS A 61 2.12 -3.29 3.20
C HIS A 61 2.31 -4.76 2.80
N LEU A 62 1.30 -5.60 2.99
CA LEU A 62 1.33 -7.01 2.59
C LEU A 62 1.55 -7.16 1.09
N LYS A 63 0.85 -6.39 0.25
CA LYS A 63 1.04 -6.38 -1.20
C LYS A 63 2.50 -6.08 -1.58
N ARG A 64 3.10 -5.08 -0.92
CA ARG A 64 4.48 -4.66 -1.14
C ARG A 64 5.47 -5.73 -0.70
N ILE A 65 5.40 -6.24 0.53
CA ILE A 65 6.40 -7.17 1.06
C ILE A 65 6.26 -8.60 0.55
N ARG A 66 5.10 -9.00 0.01
CA ARG A 66 4.84 -10.36 -0.49
C ARG A 66 5.96 -10.89 -1.38
N ASN A 67 6.52 -10.00 -2.21
CA ASN A 67 7.60 -10.28 -3.13
C ASN A 67 8.88 -10.81 -2.43
N ASP A 68 9.13 -10.43 -1.18
CA ASP A 68 10.28 -10.89 -0.38
C ASP A 68 10.05 -12.23 0.34
N TYR A 69 8.79 -12.55 0.64
CA TYR A 69 8.43 -13.68 1.49
C TYR A 69 7.86 -14.87 0.72
N CYS A 70 7.22 -14.67 -0.44
CA CYS A 70 6.80 -15.75 -1.32
C CYS A 70 7.99 -16.26 -2.16
N LYS A 71 8.76 -17.21 -1.61
CA LYS A 71 9.94 -17.81 -2.27
C LYS A 71 10.06 -19.31 -1.97
N GLY A 72 10.63 -20.06 -2.90
CA GLY A 72 10.99 -21.47 -2.71
C GLY A 72 10.48 -22.38 -3.82
N ASN A 73 9.17 -22.37 -4.06
CA ASN A 73 8.54 -23.23 -5.07
C ASN A 73 7.88 -22.42 -6.21
N LEU A 74 7.41 -23.12 -7.24
CA LEU A 74 6.71 -22.52 -8.39
C LEU A 74 5.42 -21.80 -7.96
N ARG A 75 4.69 -22.36 -6.98
CA ARG A 75 3.47 -21.76 -6.43
C ARG A 75 3.78 -20.42 -5.75
N ASP A 76 4.88 -20.30 -5.02
CA ASP A 76 5.33 -19.05 -4.40
C ASP A 76 5.70 -18.02 -5.46
N SER A 77 6.35 -18.48 -6.54
CA SER A 77 6.68 -17.63 -7.69
C SER A 77 5.43 -17.07 -8.35
N ILE A 78 4.36 -17.87 -8.48
CA ILE A 78 3.07 -17.41 -9.01
C ILE A 78 2.39 -16.46 -8.00
N ASN A 79 2.37 -16.81 -6.72
CA ASN A 79 1.76 -16.00 -5.65
C ASN A 79 2.43 -14.62 -5.51
N ARG A 80 3.72 -14.50 -5.87
CA ARG A 80 4.43 -13.22 -5.96
C ARG A 80 3.80 -12.25 -6.96
N PHE A 81 3.21 -12.75 -8.05
CA PHE A 81 2.56 -11.94 -9.08
C PHE A 81 1.05 -11.85 -8.90
N ILE A 82 0.40 -12.98 -8.59
CA ILE A 82 -1.06 -13.09 -8.53
C ILE A 82 -1.49 -13.22 -7.06
N PRO A 83 -2.12 -12.17 -6.47
CA PRO A 83 -2.68 -12.27 -5.12
C PRO A 83 -3.75 -13.35 -5.05
N GLN A 84 -3.57 -14.30 -4.13
CA GLN A 84 -4.62 -15.24 -3.78
C GLN A 84 -5.61 -14.56 -2.82
N PRO A 85 -6.93 -14.64 -3.07
CA PRO A 85 -7.90 -14.26 -2.07
C PRO A 85 -7.80 -15.21 -0.87
N ALA A 86 -7.64 -14.64 0.33
CA ALA A 86 -7.62 -15.40 1.57
C ALA A 86 -9.02 -15.90 2.00
N GLY A 87 -10.07 -15.43 1.33
CA GLY A 87 -11.46 -15.79 1.60
C GLY A 87 -12.44 -15.03 0.69
N PRO A 88 -13.75 -15.21 0.89
CA PRO A 88 -14.79 -14.46 0.19
C PRO A 88 -14.57 -12.95 0.36
N ARG A 89 -14.72 -12.19 -0.73
CA ARG A 89 -14.67 -10.73 -0.71
C ARG A 89 -16.05 -10.19 -1.02
N CYS A 90 -16.63 -9.45 -0.07
CA CYS A 90 -17.88 -8.71 -0.30
C CYS A 90 -17.52 -7.24 -0.58
N ALA A 91 -18.02 -6.71 -1.69
CA ALA A 91 -17.96 -5.28 -1.97
C ALA A 91 -19.28 -4.64 -1.53
N HIS A 92 -19.23 -3.79 -0.50
CA HIS A 92 -20.37 -3.00 -0.08
C HIS A 92 -20.40 -1.70 -0.89
N ILE A 93 -21.23 -1.65 -1.93
CA ILE A 93 -21.38 -0.47 -2.79
C ILE A 93 -22.56 0.34 -2.26
N ARG A 94 -22.28 1.56 -1.81
CA ARG A 94 -23.30 2.56 -1.47
C ARG A 94 -23.32 3.62 -2.57
N VAL A 95 -24.51 4.05 -2.98
CA VAL A 95 -24.71 5.00 -4.08
C VAL A 95 -25.41 6.24 -3.52
N PRO A 96 -25.00 7.47 -3.91
CA PRO A 96 -25.73 8.68 -3.55
C PRO A 96 -27.10 8.72 -4.23
N GLU A 97 -27.91 9.73 -3.89
CA GLU A 97 -29.20 9.93 -4.54
C GLU A 97 -29.02 10.14 -6.07
N PRO A 98 -29.71 9.37 -6.92
CA PRO A 98 -29.51 9.41 -8.36
C PRO A 98 -30.01 10.74 -8.97
N LEU A 99 -29.24 11.29 -9.92
CA LEU A 99 -29.64 12.46 -10.71
C LEU A 99 -29.99 12.05 -12.14
N ALA A 100 -31.22 12.31 -12.56
CA ALA A 100 -31.68 12.05 -13.91
C ALA A 100 -31.22 13.16 -14.88
N LEU A 101 -30.01 13.02 -15.43
CA LEU A 101 -29.42 14.02 -16.33
C LEU A 101 -30.28 14.33 -17.56
N HIS A 102 -31.04 13.36 -18.06
CA HIS A 102 -31.92 13.52 -19.23
C HIS A 102 -33.13 14.43 -18.98
N ALA A 103 -33.47 14.69 -17.71
CA ALA A 103 -34.61 15.49 -17.30
C ALA A 103 -34.19 16.68 -16.42
N TYR A 104 -32.89 16.98 -16.35
CA TYR A 104 -32.38 18.06 -15.53
C TYR A 104 -32.59 19.39 -16.24
N ASP A 105 -33.38 20.26 -15.60
CA ASP A 105 -33.66 21.61 -16.10
C ASP A 105 -32.56 22.55 -15.60
N GLY A 106 -31.45 22.62 -16.35
CA GLY A 106 -30.27 23.41 -16.01
C GLY A 106 -29.06 23.07 -16.87
N SER A 107 -27.94 23.74 -16.63
CA SER A 107 -26.67 23.49 -17.31
C SER A 107 -26.00 22.20 -16.84
N VAL A 108 -25.03 21.70 -17.62
CA VAL A 108 -24.22 20.53 -17.27
C VAL A 108 -23.39 20.80 -16.02
N GLU A 109 -22.84 22.01 -15.89
CA GLU A 109 -22.04 22.44 -14.75
C GLU A 109 -22.85 22.41 -13.45
N GLU A 110 -24.11 22.88 -13.49
CA GLU A 110 -25.02 22.79 -12.36
C GLU A 110 -25.36 21.34 -12.02
N ALA A 111 -25.61 20.50 -13.02
CA ALA A 111 -25.86 19.07 -12.79
C ALA A 111 -24.66 18.36 -12.14
N LEU A 112 -23.44 18.69 -12.56
CA LEU A 112 -22.19 18.18 -11.95
C LEU A 112 -22.01 18.68 -10.52
N ALA A 113 -22.34 19.95 -10.24
CA ALA A 113 -22.31 20.50 -8.90
C ALA A 113 -23.30 19.77 -7.97
N VAL A 114 -24.52 19.49 -8.45
CA VAL A 114 -25.53 18.71 -7.72
C VAL A 114 -25.04 17.28 -7.45
N LEU A 115 -24.51 16.60 -8.46
CA LEU A 115 -23.92 15.26 -8.30
C LEU A 115 -22.80 15.26 -7.25
N ARG A 116 -21.90 16.25 -7.31
CA ARG A 116 -20.82 16.40 -6.33
C ARG A 116 -21.35 16.61 -4.92
N SER A 117 -22.35 17.48 -4.77
CA SER A 117 -22.98 17.74 -3.48
C SER A 117 -23.60 16.47 -2.90
N ARG A 118 -24.37 15.71 -3.69
CA ARG A 118 -24.98 14.44 -3.27
C ARG A 118 -23.95 13.35 -2.94
N MET A 119 -22.86 13.26 -3.71
CA MET A 119 -21.74 12.37 -3.39
C MET A 119 -21.11 12.75 -2.05
N GLN A 120 -20.86 14.04 -1.83
CA GLN A 120 -20.26 14.52 -0.60
C GLN A 120 -21.17 14.28 0.61
N GLU A 121 -22.47 14.55 0.48
CA GLU A 121 -23.46 14.27 1.53
C GLU A 121 -23.51 12.78 1.88
N ALA A 122 -23.52 11.90 0.87
CA ALA A 122 -23.50 10.47 1.09
C ALA A 122 -22.23 10.03 1.84
N VAL A 123 -21.06 10.55 1.47
CA VAL A 123 -19.79 10.30 2.17
C VAL A 123 -19.85 10.81 3.60
N SER A 124 -20.30 12.06 3.82
CA SER A 124 -20.40 12.66 5.14
C SER A 124 -21.31 11.86 6.06
N ARG A 125 -22.48 11.44 5.58
CA ARG A 125 -23.39 10.56 6.34
C ARG A 125 -22.74 9.23 6.70
N ILE A 126 -22.02 8.59 5.76
CA ILE A 126 -21.30 7.33 6.05
C ILE A 126 -20.26 7.53 7.15
N VAL A 127 -19.50 8.64 7.09
CA VAL A 127 -18.52 8.96 8.13
C VAL A 127 -19.21 9.17 9.48
N THR A 128 -20.31 9.93 9.53
CA THR A 128 -21.09 10.11 10.76
C THR A 128 -21.61 8.79 11.33
N GLU A 129 -22.15 7.91 10.48
CA GLU A 129 -22.60 6.57 10.89
C GLU A 129 -21.45 5.72 11.46
N LEU A 130 -20.28 5.76 10.83
CA LEU A 130 -19.09 5.05 11.29
C LEU A 130 -18.60 5.59 12.63
N GLU A 131 -18.50 6.90 12.78
CA GLU A 131 -18.11 7.55 14.04
C GLU A 131 -19.07 7.17 15.17
N ALA A 132 -20.39 7.19 14.91
CA ALA A 132 -21.40 6.76 15.88
C ALA A 132 -21.29 5.27 16.25
N ALA A 133 -20.79 4.43 15.35
CA ALA A 133 -20.56 3.00 15.57
C ALA A 133 -19.20 2.66 16.23
N GLY A 134 -18.41 3.67 16.64
CA GLY A 134 -17.10 3.47 17.27
C GLY A 134 -15.90 3.89 16.41
N GLY A 135 -16.15 4.52 15.27
CA GLY A 135 -15.11 5.13 14.41
C GLY A 135 -14.36 4.13 13.53
N PHE A 136 -13.28 4.63 12.93
CA PHE A 136 -12.41 3.82 12.08
C PHE A 136 -11.59 2.82 12.91
N ILE A 137 -11.53 1.58 12.45
CA ILE A 137 -10.69 0.55 13.06
C ILE A 137 -9.23 0.83 12.70
N SER A 138 -8.38 0.89 13.71
CA SER A 138 -6.93 1.02 13.55
C SER A 138 -6.20 0.00 14.42
N TYR A 139 -4.97 -0.30 14.02
CA TYR A 139 -4.09 -1.26 14.69
C TYR A 139 -2.75 -0.60 15.00
N PRO A 140 -2.00 -1.06 16.02
CA PRO A 140 -0.63 -0.62 16.24
C PRO A 140 0.23 -0.86 14.99
N ASN A 141 0.99 0.15 14.57
CA ASN A 141 1.86 0.04 13.41
C ASN A 141 3.14 -0.74 13.77
N PRO A 142 3.39 -1.93 13.18
CA PRO A 142 4.60 -2.71 13.49
C PRO A 142 5.88 -2.09 12.94
N PHE A 143 5.79 -1.13 12.03
CA PHE A 143 6.94 -0.41 11.47
C PHE A 143 7.27 0.86 12.25
N TYR A 144 6.36 1.35 13.08
CA TYR A 144 6.60 2.59 13.82
C TYR A 144 7.61 2.38 14.95
N HIS A 145 8.69 3.16 14.91
CA HIS A 145 9.69 3.22 15.96
C HIS A 145 9.91 4.69 16.35
N ARG A 146 9.88 4.96 17.66
CA ARG A 146 10.11 6.29 18.26
C ARG A 146 11.59 6.61 18.32
#